data_AF-A0A2S2NL78-F1
#
_entry.id   AF-A0A2S2NL78-F1
#
_cell.length_a   1.000
_cell.length_b   1.000
_cell.length_c   1.000
_cell.angle_alpha   90.00
_cell.angle_beta   90.00
_cell.angle_gamma   90.00
#
_symmetry.space_group_name_H-M   'P 1'
#
loop_
_entity.id
_entity.type
_entity.pdbx_description
1 polymer ?
#
loop_
_entity_poly.entity_id
_entity_poly.type
_entity_poly.pdbx_seq_one_letter_code
_entity_poly.pdbx_strand_id
1 'polypeptide(L)'
;WKTLISRYRNEKLLIQSHVKGICELSEVKENSSSSLRTFSDTLRGHMSALEALKQQPSDWGALLTHIICTKLDATTLSEWEMKSPKNEIPKVEDLVLYLDSRSQVLEAIESSKNISKIVDVGYENKNENRKNKFNKNNNISTSLV
;
A
#
# COMPACT_ATOMS: atom_id res chain seq x y z
N TRP A 1 -2.80 -42.02 0.10
CA TRP A 1 -3.90 -41.06 -0.15
C TRP A 1 -4.57 -40.55 1.11
N LYS A 2 -5.17 -41.38 1.99
CA LYS A 2 -5.80 -40.92 3.25
C LYS A 2 -4.86 -40.15 4.19
N THR A 3 -3.58 -40.54 4.28
CA THR A 3 -2.57 -39.87 5.13
C THR A 3 -2.16 -38.48 4.61
N LEU A 4 -2.14 -38.30 3.27
CA LEU A 4 -1.84 -37.02 2.62
C LEU A 4 -3.02 -36.05 2.80
N ILE A 5 -4.25 -36.56 2.64
CA ILE A 5 -5.48 -35.82 2.91
C ILE A 5 -5.58 -35.44 4.40
N SER A 6 -5.19 -36.32 5.31
CA SER A 6 -5.18 -36.05 6.76
C SER A 6 -4.16 -34.96 7.17
N ARG A 7 -2.99 -34.90 6.51
CA ARG A 7 -2.02 -33.80 6.73
C ARG A 7 -2.42 -32.49 6.05
N TYR A 8 -2.92 -32.54 4.81
CA TYR A 8 -3.29 -31.34 4.03
C TYR A 8 -4.67 -30.77 4.38
N ARG A 9 -5.57 -31.55 5.01
CA ARG A 9 -6.88 -31.11 5.51
C ARG A 9 -6.92 -31.04 7.04
N ASN A 10 -5.80 -30.72 7.68
CA ASN A 10 -5.91 -30.31 9.08
C ASN A 10 -6.45 -28.88 9.12
N GLU A 11 -7.78 -28.77 9.03
CA GLU A 11 -8.54 -27.52 9.05
C GLU A 11 -8.14 -26.64 10.23
N LYS A 12 -7.89 -27.24 11.40
CA LYS A 12 -7.35 -26.54 12.57
C LYS A 12 -5.99 -25.89 12.27
N LEU A 13 -5.05 -26.60 11.64
CA LEU A 13 -3.75 -26.02 11.29
C LEU A 13 -3.87 -24.91 10.25
N LEU A 14 -4.76 -25.06 9.27
CA LEU A 14 -5.00 -24.02 8.26
C LEU A 14 -5.60 -22.76 8.90
N ILE A 15 -6.64 -22.90 9.72
CA ILE A 15 -7.23 -21.78 10.47
C ILE A 15 -6.16 -21.09 11.32
N GLN A 16 -5.38 -21.86 12.09
CA GLN A 16 -4.30 -21.31 12.92
C GLN A 16 -3.24 -20.60 12.08
N SER A 17 -2.89 -21.13 10.91
CA SER A 17 -1.94 -20.49 9.99
C SER A 17 -2.46 -19.14 9.48
N HIS A 18 -3.74 -19.05 9.10
CA HIS A 18 -4.30 -17.79 8.62
C HIS A 18 -4.49 -16.77 9.75
N VAL A 19 -4.96 -17.20 10.93
CA VAL A 19 -5.05 -16.35 12.14
C VAL A 19 -3.67 -15.79 12.49
N LYS A 20 -2.66 -16.67 12.55
CA LYS A 20 -1.27 -16.28 12.82
C LYS A 20 -0.79 -15.27 11.77
N GLY A 21 -1.07 -15.53 10.49
CA GLY A 21 -0.75 -14.62 9.38
C GLY A 21 -1.33 -13.22 9.57
N ILE A 22 -2.59 -13.10 10.02
CA ILE A 22 -3.21 -11.81 10.34
C ILE A 22 -2.48 -11.10 11.49
N CYS A 23 -2.17 -11.81 12.59
CA CYS A 23 -1.48 -11.23 13.73
C CYS A 23 -0.04 -10.79 13.41
N GLU A 24 0.63 -11.52 12.52
CA GLU A 24 2.02 -11.31 12.11
C GLU A 24 2.15 -10.47 10.83
N LEU A 25 1.07 -9.86 10.35
CA LEU A 25 1.15 -8.92 9.22
C LEU A 25 2.21 -7.86 9.50
N SER A 26 2.98 -7.55 8.46
CA SER A 26 4.00 -6.51 8.50
C SER A 26 3.34 -5.14 8.65
N GLU A 27 3.97 -4.27 9.45
CA GLU A 27 3.53 -2.90 9.62
C GLU A 27 3.57 -2.14 8.29
N VAL A 28 2.56 -1.30 8.07
CA VAL A 28 2.47 -0.46 6.88
C VAL A 28 3.53 0.63 6.98
N LYS A 29 4.39 0.71 5.96
CA LYS A 29 5.36 1.80 5.86
C LYS A 29 4.64 3.11 5.61
N GLU A 30 5.08 4.14 6.32
CA GLU A 30 4.48 5.48 6.26
C GLU A 30 4.41 6.01 4.82
N ASN A 31 3.24 6.55 4.44
CA ASN A 31 3.00 7.22 3.16
C ASN A 31 3.31 6.40 1.90
N SER A 32 3.22 5.06 1.97
CA SER A 32 3.45 4.19 0.81
C SER A 32 2.15 3.56 0.32
N SER A 33 1.69 3.97 -0.87
CA SER A 33 0.50 3.39 -1.52
C SER A 33 0.63 1.88 -1.71
N SER A 34 1.80 1.43 -2.16
CA SER A 34 2.10 0.03 -2.42
C SER A 34 2.18 -0.81 -1.15
N SER A 35 2.72 -0.27 -0.05
CA SER A 35 2.74 -0.95 1.24
C SER A 35 1.34 -1.15 1.79
N LEU A 36 0.50 -0.10 1.76
CA LEU A 36 -0.87 -0.17 2.26
C LEU A 36 -1.74 -1.11 1.43
N ARG A 37 -1.59 -1.08 0.10
CA ARG A 37 -2.26 -2.00 -0.81
C ARG A 37 -1.86 -3.45 -0.55
N THR A 38 -0.56 -3.74 -0.45
CA THR A 38 -0.06 -5.09 -0.18
C THR A 38 -0.59 -5.60 1.17
N PHE A 39 -0.63 -4.75 2.18
CA PHE A 39 -1.21 -5.07 3.48
C PHE A 39 -2.70 -5.44 3.36
N SER A 40 -3.50 -4.60 2.69
CA SER A 40 -4.94 -4.84 2.49
C SER A 40 -5.21 -6.13 1.70
N ASP A 41 -4.48 -6.33 0.61
CA ASP A 41 -4.59 -7.53 -0.24
C ASP A 41 -4.25 -8.80 0.54
N THR A 42 -3.19 -8.76 1.37
CA THR A 42 -2.77 -9.90 2.20
C THR A 42 -3.79 -10.20 3.30
N LEU A 43 -4.28 -9.18 4.00
CA LEU A 43 -5.34 -9.29 5.00
C LEU A 43 -6.60 -9.93 4.41
N ARG A 44 -7.06 -9.43 3.26
CA ARG A 44 -8.21 -9.98 2.52
C ARG A 44 -7.98 -11.43 2.14
N GLY A 45 -6.77 -11.77 1.68
CA GLY A 45 -6.37 -13.15 1.39
C GLY A 45 -6.54 -14.08 2.59
N HIS A 46 -6.10 -13.66 3.79
CA HIS A 46 -6.31 -14.43 5.01
C HIS A 46 -7.79 -14.53 5.40
N MET A 47 -8.55 -13.43 5.31
CA MET A 47 -9.98 -13.41 5.62
C MET A 47 -10.78 -14.34 4.71
N SER A 48 -10.58 -14.25 3.38
CA SER A 48 -11.28 -15.13 2.43
C SER A 48 -10.90 -16.61 2.60
N ALA A 49 -9.65 -16.91 2.96
CA ALA A 49 -9.26 -18.28 3.28
C ALA A 49 -9.95 -18.80 4.56
N LEU A 50 -10.11 -17.95 5.57
CA LEU A 50 -10.86 -18.28 6.79
C LEU A 50 -12.35 -18.48 6.51
N GLU A 51 -12.95 -17.66 5.66
CA GLU A 51 -14.34 -17.82 5.19
C GLU A 51 -14.54 -19.16 4.47
N ALA A 52 -13.60 -19.56 3.61
CA ALA A 52 -13.61 -20.87 2.95
C ALA A 52 -13.50 -22.05 3.95
N LEU A 53 -12.91 -21.80 5.13
CA LEU A 53 -12.86 -22.73 6.27
C LEU A 53 -14.01 -22.52 7.26
N LYS A 54 -15.12 -21.92 6.80
CA LYS A 54 -16.36 -21.68 7.55
C LYS A 54 -16.18 -20.84 8.82
N GLN A 55 -15.14 -20.01 8.86
CA GLN A 55 -14.97 -18.99 9.89
C GLN A 55 -15.58 -17.67 9.40
N GLN A 56 -15.93 -16.79 10.33
CA GLN A 56 -16.48 -15.46 10.02
C GLN A 56 -15.55 -14.39 10.61
N PRO A 57 -14.43 -14.05 9.92
CA PRO A 57 -13.49 -13.04 10.40
C PRO A 57 -14.12 -11.64 10.49
N SER A 58 -15.14 -11.36 9.66
CA SER A 58 -15.99 -10.16 9.74
C SER A 58 -16.56 -9.93 11.15
N ASP A 59 -16.94 -11.02 11.81
CA ASP A 59 -17.66 -11.00 13.09
C ASP A 59 -16.70 -10.92 14.28
N TRP A 60 -15.38 -10.96 14.05
CA TRP A 60 -14.39 -10.82 15.12
C TRP A 60 -14.36 -9.39 15.70
N GLY A 61 -14.98 -8.43 15.01
CA GLY A 61 -15.30 -7.10 15.51
C GLY A 61 -14.07 -6.37 16.07
N ALA A 62 -14.18 -5.90 17.32
CA ALA A 62 -13.17 -5.09 17.99
C ALA A 62 -11.77 -5.73 18.03
N LEU A 63 -11.68 -7.07 18.14
CA LEU A 63 -10.38 -7.75 18.22
C LEU A 63 -9.62 -7.59 16.89
N LEU A 64 -10.28 -7.90 15.78
CA LEU A 64 -9.66 -7.82 14.47
C LEU A 64 -9.40 -6.38 14.07
N THR A 65 -10.33 -5.47 14.36
CA THR A 65 -10.14 -4.02 14.19
C THR A 65 -8.91 -3.53 14.94
N HIS A 66 -8.74 -3.92 16.21
CA HIS A 66 -7.58 -3.53 16.99
C HIS A 66 -6.28 -4.06 16.37
N ILE A 67 -6.22 -5.35 16.02
CA ILE A 67 -5.04 -5.95 15.38
C ILE A 67 -4.67 -5.18 14.11
N ILE A 68 -5.64 -4.90 13.23
CA ILE A 68 -5.40 -4.14 12.00
C ILE A 68 -4.87 -2.75 12.33
N CYS A 69 -5.52 -2.00 13.23
CA CYS A 69 -5.09 -0.66 13.61
C CYS A 69 -3.67 -0.61 14.17
N THR A 70 -3.21 -1.63 14.91
CA THR A 70 -1.83 -1.68 15.41
C THR A 70 -0.77 -1.81 14.32
N LYS A 71 -1.16 -2.20 13.09
CA LYS A 71 -0.25 -2.37 11.96
C LYS A 71 -0.25 -1.18 11.00
N LEU A 72 -1.15 -0.21 11.20
CA LEU A 72 -1.26 0.97 10.34
C LEU A 72 -0.24 2.04 10.77
N ASP A 73 0.21 2.82 9.79
CA ASP A 73 1.01 4.01 10.08
C ASP A 73 0.16 5.09 10.77
N ALA A 74 0.82 5.98 11.52
CA ALA A 74 0.15 7.00 12.33
C ALA A 74 -0.80 7.92 11.51
N THR A 75 -0.43 8.22 10.26
CA THR A 75 -1.26 9.07 9.39
C THR A 75 -2.54 8.36 8.98
N THR A 76 -2.42 7.12 8.48
CA THR A 76 -3.58 6.32 8.07
C THR A 76 -4.51 6.02 9.26
N LEU A 77 -3.94 5.72 10.43
CA LEU A 77 -4.71 5.48 11.65
C LEU A 77 -5.46 6.74 12.11
N SER A 78 -4.78 7.89 12.13
CA SER A 78 -5.42 9.17 12.50
C SER A 78 -6.60 9.52 11.59
N GLU A 79 -6.42 9.37 10.27
CA GLU A 79 -7.49 9.60 9.30
C GLU A 79 -8.65 8.59 9.45
N TRP A 80 -8.35 7.33 9.78
CA TRP A 80 -9.36 6.32 10.08
C TRP A 80 -10.18 6.71 11.31
N GLU A 81 -9.53 7.06 12.42
CA GLU A 81 -10.20 7.48 13.66
C GLU A 81 -11.02 8.76 13.50
N MET A 82 -10.66 9.61 12.54
CA MET A 82 -11.45 10.79 12.19
C MET A 82 -12.73 10.43 11.43
N LYS A 83 -12.68 9.37 10.62
CA LYS A 83 -13.79 8.94 9.76
C LYS A 83 -14.69 7.88 10.43
N SER A 84 -14.13 7.10 11.34
CA SER A 84 -14.83 6.04 12.05
C SER A 84 -15.87 6.62 13.03
N PRO A 85 -16.94 5.86 13.33
CA PRO A 85 -17.87 6.22 14.39
C PRO A 85 -17.15 6.31 15.74
N LYS A 86 -17.38 7.40 16.50
CA LYS A 86 -16.72 7.60 17.81
C LYS A 86 -17.35 6.82 18.97
N ASN A 87 -18.60 6.40 18.81
CA ASN A 87 -19.43 5.88 19.89
C ASN A 87 -19.75 4.38 19.72
N GLU A 88 -19.28 3.75 18.65
CA GLU A 88 -19.56 2.34 18.35
C GLU A 88 -18.32 1.69 17.74
N ILE A 89 -18.25 0.37 17.83
CA ILE A 89 -17.17 -0.41 17.22
C ILE A 89 -17.45 -0.49 15.72
N PRO A 90 -16.59 0.07 14.85
CA PRO A 90 -16.77 -0.04 13.41
C PRO A 90 -16.67 -1.50 12.97
N LYS A 91 -17.38 -1.85 11.91
CA LYS A 91 -17.28 -3.18 11.31
C LYS A 91 -15.91 -3.36 10.67
N VAL A 92 -15.42 -4.59 10.69
CA VAL A 92 -14.15 -4.95 10.05
C VAL A 92 -14.22 -4.65 8.54
N GLU A 93 -15.37 -4.88 7.91
CA GLU A 93 -15.58 -4.60 6.49
C GLU A 93 -15.39 -3.12 6.17
N ASP A 94 -15.89 -2.23 7.02
CA ASP A 94 -15.77 -0.78 6.83
C ASP A 94 -14.30 -0.34 6.91
N LEU A 95 -13.54 -0.92 7.83
CA LEU A 95 -12.10 -0.69 7.93
C LEU A 95 -11.37 -1.20 6.69
N VAL A 96 -11.63 -2.42 6.23
CA VAL A 96 -10.98 -2.98 5.04
C VAL A 96 -11.31 -2.14 3.79
N LEU A 97 -12.58 -1.72 3.62
CA LEU A 97 -12.99 -0.84 2.53
C LEU A 97 -12.29 0.53 2.59
N TYR A 98 -12.11 1.07 3.79
CA TYR A 98 -11.37 2.30 3.98
C TYR A 98 -9.91 2.15 3.57
N LEU A 99 -9.23 1.06 3.95
CA LEU A 99 -7.82 0.84 3.59
C LEU A 99 -7.64 0.75 2.07
N ASP A 100 -8.56 0.08 1.36
CA ASP A 100 -8.56 0.02 -0.10
C ASP A 100 -8.73 1.41 -0.70
N SER A 101 -9.71 2.19 -0.23
CA SER A 101 -9.93 3.57 -0.70
C SER A 101 -8.70 4.45 -0.43
N ARG A 102 -8.08 4.33 0.74
CA ARG A 102 -6.89 5.08 1.12
C ARG A 102 -5.70 4.73 0.22
N SER A 103 -5.52 3.44 -0.10
CA SER A 103 -4.44 3.01 -1.00
C SER A 103 -4.55 3.64 -2.39
N GLN A 104 -5.76 3.72 -2.96
CA GLN A 104 -6.03 4.36 -4.26
C GLN A 104 -5.79 5.87 -4.22
N VAL A 105 -6.16 6.53 -3.12
CA VAL A 105 -5.88 7.96 -2.92
C VAL A 105 -4.37 8.22 -2.87
N LEU A 106 -3.61 7.41 -2.12
CA LEU A 106 -2.15 7.53 -2.07
C LEU A 106 -1.52 7.28 -3.44
N GLU A 107 -2.01 6.29 -4.20
CA GLU A 107 -1.54 5.99 -5.55
C GLU A 107 -1.76 7.16 -6.52
N ALA A 108 -2.92 7.82 -6.46
CA ALA A 108 -3.20 9.01 -7.25
C ALA A 108 -2.28 10.20 -6.86
N ILE A 109 -2.04 10.38 -5.56
CA ILE A 109 -1.13 11.43 -5.05
C ILE A 109 0.32 11.15 -5.48
N GLU A 110 0.80 9.91 -5.38
CA GLU A 110 2.15 9.53 -5.84
C GLU A 110 2.30 9.72 -7.35
N SER A 111 1.28 9.33 -8.13
CA SER A 111 1.27 9.49 -9.59
C SER A 111 1.37 10.96 -9.99
N SER A 112 0.62 11.85 -9.34
CA SER A 112 0.69 13.30 -9.59
C SER A 112 2.07 13.90 -9.24
N LYS A 113 2.70 13.49 -8.13
CA LYS A 113 4.06 13.92 -7.77
C LYS A 113 5.09 13.51 -8.82
N ASN A 114 4.97 12.31 -9.38
CA ASN A 114 5.87 11.84 -10.42
C ASN A 114 5.73 12.64 -11.72
N ILE A 115 4.51 13.06 -12.07
CA ILE A 115 4.27 13.96 -13.22
C ILE A 115 5.01 15.29 -13.01
N SER A 116 4.89 15.91 -11.84
CA SER A 116 5.58 17.17 -11.55
C SER A 116 7.11 17.05 -11.66
N LYS A 117 7.69 15.94 -11.18
CA LYS A 117 9.13 15.67 -11.30
C LYS A 117 9.60 15.54 -12.75
N ILE A 118 8.82 14.87 -13.61
CA ILE A 118 9.15 14.73 -15.03
C ILE A 118 9.14 16.11 -15.72
N VAL A 119 8.16 16.94 -15.36
CA VAL A 119 8.04 18.31 -15.90
C VAL A 119 9.27 19.14 -15.51
N ASP A 120 9.70 19.11 -14.24
CA ASP A 120 10.88 19.86 -13.76
C ASP A 120 12.18 19.40 -14.44
N VAL A 121 12.41 18.09 -14.56
CA VAL A 121 13.60 17.54 -15.27
C VAL A 121 13.59 17.91 -16.77
N GLY A 122 12.41 18.00 -17.39
CA GLY A 122 12.26 18.46 -18.77
C GLY A 122 12.61 19.94 -18.96
N TYR A 123 12.35 20.79 -17.95
CA TYR A 123 12.72 22.21 -17.98
C TYR A 123 14.21 22.43 -17.73
N GLU A 124 14.87 21.67 -16.85
CA GLU A 124 16.32 21.76 -16.62
C GLU A 124 17.15 21.32 -17.85
N ASN A 125 16.79 20.19 -18.48
CA ASN A 125 17.51 19.70 -19.67
C ASN A 125 17.44 20.65 -20.89
N LYS A 126 16.37 21.46 -21.01
CA LYS A 126 16.29 22.51 -22.03
C LYS A 126 17.27 23.66 -21.77
N ASN A 127 17.57 23.97 -20.52
CA ASN A 127 18.49 25.03 -20.15
C ASN A 127 19.96 24.61 -20.32
N GLU A 128 20.32 23.35 -20.05
CA GLU A 128 21.66 22.83 -20.36
C GLU A 128 21.94 22.76 -21.87
N ASN A 129 20.96 22.30 -22.67
CA ASN A 129 21.11 22.30 -24.13
C ASN A 129 21.20 23.72 -24.75
N ARG A 130 20.65 24.75 -24.08
CA ARG A 130 20.85 26.15 -24.49
C ARG A 130 22.28 26.65 -24.21
N LYS A 131 22.90 26.25 -23.09
CA LYS A 131 24.30 26.61 -22.78
C LYS A 131 25.29 25.98 -23.76
N ASN A 132 25.06 24.72 -24.16
CA ASN A 132 25.92 24.04 -25.13
C ASN A 132 25.86 24.61 -26.55
N LYS A 133 24.76 25.29 -26.93
CA LYS A 133 24.64 25.94 -28.24
C LYS A 133 25.37 27.29 -28.32
N PHE A 134 25.54 27.97 -27.18
CA PHE A 134 26.29 29.24 -27.13
C PHE A 134 27.82 29.03 -27.19
N ASN A 135 28.33 27.88 -26.75
CA ASN A 135 29.78 27.63 -26.71
C ASN A 135 30.36 27.09 -28.03
N LYS A 136 29.52 26.71 -29.01
CA LYS A 136 29.98 26.20 -30.32
C LYS A 136 30.24 27.30 -31.36
N ASN A 137 29.82 28.54 -31.09
CA ASN A 137 29.97 29.66 -32.03
C ASN A 137 31.24 30.50 -31.85
N ASN A 138 32.09 30.21 -30.86
CA ASN A 138 33.31 31.01 -30.61
C ASN A 138 34.60 30.44 -31.23
N ASN A 139 34.54 29.35 -32.00
CA ASN A 139 35.74 28.71 -32.57
C ASN A 139 35.90 28.86 -34.10
N ILE A 140 35.20 29.80 -34.74
CA ILE A 140 35.35 30.05 -36.19
C ILE A 140 35.64 31.53 -36.46
N SER A 141 36.84 31.97 -36.10
CA SER A 141 37.58 33.13 -36.64
C SER A 141 38.86 33.16 -35.82
N THR A 142 40.02 32.74 -36.33
CA THR A 142 40.85 33.54 -37.23
C THR A 142 41.79 32.64 -38.05
N SER A 143 41.59 32.59 -39.35
CA SER A 143 42.65 32.33 -40.34
C SER A 143 42.33 33.19 -41.55
N LEU A 144 43.07 34.28 -41.70
CA LEU A 144 43.22 34.94 -42.99
C LEU A 144 44.47 35.82 -42.97
N VAL A 145 45.38 35.42 -43.86
CA VAL A 145 46.54 36.10 -44.45
C VAL A 145 47.82 36.13 -43.60
#